data_AF-A0A6G8C9G3-F1
#
_entry.id   AF-A0A6G8C9G3-F1
#
_cell.length_a   1.000
_cell.length_b   1.000
_cell.length_c   1.000
_cell.angle_alpha   90.00
_cell.angle_beta   90.00
_cell.angle_gamma   90.00
#
_symmetry.space_group_name_H-M   'P 1'
#
loop_
_entity.id
_entity.type
_entity.pdbx_description
1 polymer ?
#
loop_
_entity_poly.entity_id
_entity_poly.type
_entity_poly.pdbx_seq_one_letter_code
_entity_poly.pdbx_strand_id
1 'polypeptide(L)'
;MNEDLRLSLANNAKEWLSLSLSISSAEKVVFKSIHDGFLASHGAEFMVHVYRTTFEQALQSMPDTERNKLLVTFRESMDKAIDDHYASISA
;
A
#
# COMPACT_ATOMS: atom_id res chain seq x y z
N MET A 1 34.04 18.28 5.83
CA MET A 1 33.13 17.50 4.97
C MET A 1 32.22 18.50 4.28
N ASN A 2 32.13 18.50 2.94
CA ASN A 2 31.48 19.58 2.19
C ASN A 2 29.95 19.44 2.28
N GLU A 3 29.23 20.53 2.56
CA GLU A 3 27.78 20.52 2.82
C GLU A 3 26.98 20.07 1.59
N ASP A 4 27.47 20.40 0.40
CA ASP A 4 26.92 19.91 -0.88
C ASP A 4 26.98 18.38 -1.01
N LEU A 5 28.05 17.76 -0.52
CA LEU A 5 28.20 16.30 -0.55
C LEU A 5 27.20 15.63 0.40
N ARG A 6 26.91 16.28 1.54
CA ARG A 6 25.92 15.82 2.52
C ARG A 6 24.49 15.90 1.97
N LEU A 7 24.16 17.01 1.32
CA LEU A 7 22.86 17.21 0.67
C LEU A 7 22.65 16.24 -0.50
N SER A 8 23.69 16.01 -1.32
CA SER A 8 23.63 15.04 -2.42
C SER A 8 23.39 13.61 -1.91
N LEU A 9 24.03 13.21 -0.81
CA LEU A 9 23.82 11.89 -0.21
C LEU A 9 22.42 11.73 0.39
N ALA A 10 21.90 12.76 1.06
CA ALA A 10 20.56 12.74 1.63
C ALA A 10 19.48 12.65 0.55
N ASN A 11 19.63 13.41 -0.55
CA ASN A 11 18.70 13.35 -1.68
C ASN A 11 18.75 11.99 -2.38
N ASN A 12 19.95 11.45 -2.62
CA ASN A 12 20.10 10.15 -3.25
C ASN A 12 19.48 9.02 -2.39
N ALA A 13 19.67 9.06 -1.07
CA ALA A 13 19.04 8.12 -0.15
C ALA A 13 17.50 8.23 -0.17
N LYS A 14 16.97 9.45 -0.29
CA LYS A 14 15.52 9.70 -0.36
C LYS A 14 14.92 9.21 -1.68
N GLU A 15 15.63 9.38 -2.79
CA GLU A 15 15.26 8.84 -4.11
C GLU A 15 15.29 7.32 -4.11
N TRP A 16 16.36 6.71 -3.57
CA TRP A 16 16.44 5.26 -3.42
C TRP A 16 15.33 4.70 -2.53
N LEU A 17 15.01 5.36 -1.42
CA LEU A 17 13.90 4.99 -0.56
C LEU A 17 12.56 5.12 -1.30
N SER A 18 12.35 6.20 -2.04
CA SER A 18 11.14 6.38 -2.85
C SER A 18 11.02 5.30 -3.93
N LEU A 19 12.14 4.89 -4.53
CA LEU A 19 12.20 3.83 -5.52
C LEU A 19 11.91 2.46 -4.89
N SER A 20 12.47 2.17 -3.70
CA SER A 20 12.22 0.92 -2.98
C SER A 20 10.81 0.82 -2.41
N LEU A 21 10.17 1.96 -2.14
CA LEU A 21 8.77 2.05 -1.70
C LEU A 21 7.77 2.04 -2.87
N SER A 22 8.27 2.16 -4.11
CA SER A 22 7.44 2.08 -5.31
C SER A 22 7.30 0.64 -5.75
N ILE A 23 6.08 0.09 -5.70
CA ILE A 23 5.77 -1.19 -6.34
C ILE A 23 6.08 -1.04 -7.83
N SER A 24 7.07 -1.78 -8.31
CA SER A 24 7.46 -1.84 -9.71
C SER A 24 6.31 -2.36 -10.57
N SER A 25 6.33 -2.03 -11.86
CA SER A 25 5.34 -2.49 -12.84
C SER A 25 5.18 -4.03 -12.82
N ALA A 26 6.29 -4.75 -12.59
CA ALA A 26 6.30 -6.20 -12.50
C ALA A 26 5.60 -6.71 -11.23
N GLU A 27 5.86 -6.10 -10.08
CA GLU A 27 5.20 -6.46 -8.82
C GLU A 27 3.68 -6.21 -8.86
N LYS A 28 3.23 -5.15 -9.55
CA LYS A 28 1.79 -4.92 -9.77
C LYS A 28 1.15 -6.03 -10.60
N VAL A 29 1.82 -6.49 -11.65
CA VAL A 29 1.33 -7.59 -12.52
C VAL A 29 1.25 -8.90 -11.73
N VAL A 30 2.28 -9.21 -10.95
CA VAL A 30 2.31 -10.42 -10.10
C VAL A 30 1.20 -10.35 -9.05
N PHE A 31 1.07 -9.23 -8.34
CA PHE A 31 0.00 -9.03 -7.36
C PHE A 31 -1.37 -9.22 -7.99
N LYS A 32 -1.62 -8.60 -9.15
CA LYS A 32 -2.89 -8.73 -9.88
C LYS A 32 -3.21 -10.19 -10.23
N SER A 33 -2.22 -10.93 -10.74
CA SER A 33 -2.40 -12.34 -11.11
C SER A 33 -2.79 -13.20 -9.90
N ILE A 34 -2.07 -13.04 -8.78
CA ILE A 34 -2.36 -13.74 -7.53
C ILE A 34 -3.76 -13.37 -7.03
N HIS A 35 -4.03 -12.07 -6.91
CA HIS A 35 -5.31 -11.55 -6.43
C HIS A 35 -6.49 -12.07 -7.24
N ASP A 36 -6.46 -11.85 -8.56
CA ASP A 36 -7.59 -12.15 -9.44
C ASP A 36 -7.84 -13.67 -9.50
N GLY A 37 -6.79 -14.49 -9.43
CA GLY A 37 -6.91 -15.96 -9.37
C GLY A 37 -7.59 -16.47 -8.10
N PHE A 38 -7.19 -15.95 -6.93
CA PHE A 38 -7.84 -16.32 -5.66
C PHE A 38 -9.25 -15.74 -5.54
N LEU A 39 -9.47 -14.50 -5.99
CA LEU A 39 -10.80 -13.87 -6.01
C LEU A 39 -11.77 -14.69 -6.87
N ALA A 40 -11.36 -15.12 -8.07
CA ALA A 40 -12.19 -15.94 -8.95
C ALA A 40 -12.53 -17.31 -8.34
N SER A 41 -11.62 -17.87 -7.55
CA SER A 41 -11.77 -19.22 -6.98
C SER A 41 -12.53 -19.26 -5.65
N HIS A 42 -12.44 -18.21 -4.84
CA HIS A 42 -12.95 -18.20 -3.47
C HIS A 42 -13.90 -17.04 -3.12
N GLY A 43 -14.00 -16.03 -3.98
CA GLY A 43 -14.93 -14.91 -3.83
C GLY A 43 -14.46 -13.81 -2.86
N ALA A 44 -15.24 -12.73 -2.82
CA ALA A 44 -14.87 -11.49 -2.14
C ALA A 44 -14.76 -11.64 -0.61
N GLU A 45 -15.65 -12.42 0.01
CA GLU A 45 -15.66 -12.61 1.47
C GLU A 45 -14.36 -13.28 1.96
N PHE A 46 -13.90 -14.32 1.25
CA PHE A 46 -12.61 -14.94 1.51
C PHE A 46 -11.46 -13.93 1.37
N MET A 47 -11.48 -13.12 0.32
CA MET A 47 -10.43 -12.12 0.08
C MET A 47 -10.39 -11.05 1.18
N VAL A 48 -11.54 -10.61 1.69
CA VAL A 48 -11.60 -9.69 2.84
C VAL A 48 -10.89 -10.29 4.05
N HIS A 49 -11.10 -11.57 4.34
CA HIS A 49 -10.42 -12.26 5.45
C HIS A 49 -8.90 -12.36 5.23
N VAL A 50 -8.46 -12.72 4.02
CA VAL A 50 -7.04 -12.78 3.65
C VAL A 50 -6.38 -11.42 3.84
N TYR A 51 -6.97 -10.36 3.28
CA TYR A 51 -6.41 -9.01 3.40
C TYR A 51 -6.32 -8.55 4.85
N ARG A 52 -7.39 -8.73 5.63
CA ARG A 52 -7.37 -8.39 7.06
C ARG A 52 -6.23 -9.10 7.78
N THR A 53 -6.08 -10.40 7.55
CA THR A 53 -5.03 -11.22 8.18
C THR A 53 -3.63 -10.76 7.76
N THR A 54 -3.42 -10.49 6.47
CA THR A 54 -2.14 -9.97 5.95
C THR A 54 -1.80 -8.62 6.57
N PHE A 55 -2.77 -7.70 6.68
CA PHE A 55 -2.56 -6.42 7.35
C PHE A 55 -2.21 -6.62 8.83
N GLU A 56 -2.98 -7.42 9.57
CA GLU A 56 -2.71 -7.68 10.99
C GLU A 56 -1.30 -8.25 11.22
N GLN A 57 -0.84 -9.18 10.36
CA GLN A 57 0.52 -9.72 10.41
C GLN A 57 1.59 -8.67 10.07
N ALA A 58 1.36 -7.87 9.03
CA ALA A 58 2.30 -6.84 8.60
C ALA A 58 2.48 -5.74 9.67
N LEU A 59 1.39 -5.35 10.34
CA LEU A 59 1.41 -4.32 11.39
C LEU A 59 2.23 -4.75 12.62
N GLN A 60 2.34 -6.05 12.90
CA GLN A 60 3.09 -6.57 14.05
C GLN A 60 4.61 -6.36 13.91
N SER A 61 5.13 -6.36 12.68
CA SER A 61 6.57 -6.23 12.41
C SER A 61 6.97 -4.83 11.93
N MET A 62 5.99 -3.93 11.73
CA MET A 62 6.24 -2.56 11.24
C MET A 62 6.68 -1.60 12.36
N PRO A 63 7.70 -0.75 12.11
CA PRO A 63 8.00 0.41 12.93
C PRO A 63 6.79 1.34 13.10
N ASP A 64 6.64 1.94 14.29
CA ASP A 64 5.49 2.77 14.65
C ASP A 64 5.15 3.87 13.63
N THR A 65 6.17 4.55 13.11
CA THR A 65 6.00 5.62 12.10
C THR A 65 5.41 5.09 10.80
N GLU A 66 5.85 3.91 10.34
CA GLU A 66 5.37 3.29 9.10
C GLU A 66 3.98 2.70 9.31
N ARG A 67 3.75 2.08 10.47
CA ARG A 67 2.45 1.59 10.90
C ARG A 67 1.40 2.70 10.89
N ASN A 68 1.70 3.86 11.49
CA ASN A 68 0.76 4.98 11.54
C ASN A 68 0.46 5.54 10.14
N LYS A 69 1.47 5.67 9.28
CA LYS A 69 1.26 6.08 7.88
C LYS A 69 0.33 5.12 7.15
N LEU A 70 0.56 3.82 7.29
CA LEU A 70 -0.27 2.80 6.67
C LEU A 70 -1.73 2.88 7.14
N LEU A 71 -1.97 3.05 8.44
CA LEU A 71 -3.32 3.14 8.99
C LEU A 71 -4.07 4.39 8.53
N VAL A 72 -3.39 5.54 8.43
CA VAL A 72 -3.98 6.78 7.89
C VAL A 72 -4.35 6.58 6.42
N THR A 73 -3.41 6.12 5.58
CA THR A 73 -3.67 5.86 4.15
C THR A 73 -4.79 4.86 3.94
N PHE A 74 -4.85 3.81 4.77
CA PHE A 74 -5.92 2.82 4.73
C PHE A 74 -7.28 3.45 5.03
N ARG A 75 -7.36 4.30 6.06
CA ARG A 75 -8.59 5.02 6.40
C ARG A 75 -9.04 5.94 5.27
N GLU A 76 -8.14 6.77 4.75
CA GLU A 76 -8.43 7.68 3.63
C GLU A 76 -8.93 6.94 2.39
N SER A 77 -8.34 5.77 2.11
CA SER A 77 -8.76 4.92 0.98
C SER A 77 -10.17 4.35 1.19
N MET A 78 -10.53 3.97 2.42
CA MET A 78 -11.88 3.51 2.73
C MET A 78 -12.91 4.64 2.63
N ASP A 79 -12.60 5.81 3.20
CA ASP A 79 -13.49 6.97 3.14
C ASP A 79 -13.75 7.36 1.67
N LYS A 80 -12.70 7.39 0.84
CA LYS A 80 -12.84 7.61 -0.61
C LYS A 80 -13.70 6.54 -1.30
N ALA A 81 -13.50 5.26 -0.99
CA ALA A 81 -14.27 4.19 -1.61
C ALA A 81 -15.76 4.25 -1.25
N ILE A 82 -16.08 4.69 -0.02
CA ILE A 82 -17.45 4.94 0.43
C ILE A 82 -18.06 6.10 -0.34
N ASP A 83 -17.34 7.22 -0.46
CA ASP A 83 -17.79 8.39 -1.21
C ASP A 83 -18.07 8.04 -2.68
N ASP A 84 -17.13 7.33 -3.33
CA ASP A 84 -17.27 6.88 -4.73
C ASP A 84 -18.48 5.93 -4.89
N HIS A 85 -18.72 5.04 -3.93
CA HIS A 85 -19.87 4.14 -3.94
C HIS A 85 -21.20 4.91 -3.88
N TYR A 86 -21.35 5.85 -2.96
CA TYR A 86 -22.57 6.64 -2.84
C TYR A 86 -22.77 7.62 -3.99
N ALA A 87 -21.69 8.19 -4.53
CA ALA A 87 -21.75 9.01 -5.74
C ALA A 87 -22.24 8.20 -6.95
N SER A 88 -21.84 6.92 -7.06
CA SER A 88 -22.27 6.05 -8.16
C SER A 88 -23.75 5.64 -8.09
N ILE A 89 -24.36 5.66 -6.90
CA ILE A 89 -25.77 5.30 -6.68
C ILE A 89 -26.69 6.51 -6.88
N SER A 90 -26.16 7.72 -6.74
CA SER A 90 -26.93 8.98 -6.84
C SER A 90 -26.87 9.64 -8.22
N ALA A 91 -26.19 9.01 -9.19
CA ALA A 91 -26.12 9.38 -10.61
C ALA A 91 -27.06 8.52 -11.46
#